data_AF-A0ABC8EK55-F1
#
_entry.id   AF-A0ABC8EK55-F1
#
_cell.length_a   1.000
_cell.length_b   1.000
_cell.length_c   1.000
_cell.angle_alpha   90.00
_cell.angle_beta   90.00
_cell.angle_gamma   90.00
#
_symmetry.space_group_name_H-M   'P 1'
#
loop_
_entity.id
_entity.type
_entity.pdbx_description
1 polymer ?
#
loop_
_entity_poly.entity_id
_entity_poly.type
_entity_poly.pdbx_seq_one_letter_code
_entity_poly.pdbx_strand_id
1 'polypeptide(L)'
;MLAMKILGGGKFYVWLKNTGTDLIQIRPNHFVLLDEAGRSYDCYRCRDMVTDLIAGGQVEGRISFDAITGPRELVFNHPSAGKVVRKIPQY
;
A
#
# COMPACT_ATOMS: atom_id res chain seq x y z
N MET A 1 -3.15 10.01 3.86
CA MET A 1 -3.15 10.14 2.37
C MET A 1 -2.20 9.11 1.75
N LEU A 2 -2.53 8.57 0.58
CA LEU A 2 -1.72 7.59 -0.18
C LEU A 2 -1.53 8.05 -1.63
N ALA A 3 -0.31 8.01 -2.13
CA ALA A 3 0.03 8.12 -3.55
C ALA A 3 0.82 6.88 -3.99
N MET A 4 0.70 6.50 -5.26
CA MET A 4 1.41 5.34 -5.80
C MET A 4 1.89 5.58 -7.23
N LYS A 5 3.01 4.96 -7.56
CA LYS A 5 3.55 4.83 -8.92
C LYS A 5 3.75 3.35 -9.23
N ILE A 6 3.25 2.92 -10.38
CA ILE A 6 3.36 1.54 -10.84
C ILE A 6 4.75 1.33 -11.44
N LEU A 7 5.47 0.30 -10.97
CA LEU A 7 6.80 -0.08 -11.49
C LEU A 7 6.75 -1.32 -12.40
N GLY A 8 5.59 -1.99 -12.47
CA GLY A 8 5.38 -3.21 -13.27
C GLY A 8 5.66 -4.49 -12.48
N GLY A 9 5.11 -5.62 -12.95
CA GLY A 9 5.34 -6.95 -12.36
C GLY A 9 5.02 -7.06 -10.86
N GLY A 10 3.89 -6.48 -10.42
CA GLY A 10 3.48 -6.49 -9.01
C GLY A 10 4.28 -5.56 -8.10
N LYS A 11 5.10 -4.66 -8.67
CA LYS A 11 5.93 -3.71 -7.92
C LYS A 11 5.37 -2.29 -7.99
N PHE A 12 5.40 -1.61 -6.85
CA PHE A 12 4.90 -0.25 -6.71
C PHE A 12 5.89 0.58 -5.90
N TYR A 13 5.94 1.87 -6.20
CA TYR A 13 6.51 2.88 -5.32
C TYR A 13 5.36 3.60 -4.63
N VAL A 14 5.37 3.63 -3.31
CA VAL A 14 4.27 4.17 -2.51
C VAL A 14 4.77 5.32 -1.65
N TRP A 15 3.96 6.36 -1.54
CA TRP A 15 4.14 7.45 -0.58
C TRP A 15 2.90 7.55 0.30
N LEU A 16 3.11 7.57 1.62
CA LEU A 16 2.08 7.68 2.64
C LEU A 16 2.35 8.91 3.51
N LYS A 17 1.28 9.63 3.84
CA LYS A 17 1.29 10.73 4.82
C LYS A 17 0.22 10.52 5.86
N ASN A 18 0.59 10.61 7.14
CA ASN A 18 -0.37 10.62 8.24
C ASN A 18 -1.06 11.99 8.28
N THR A 19 -2.35 12.00 7.95
CA THR A 19 -3.19 13.21 7.98
C THR A 19 -4.07 13.29 9.23
N GLY A 20 -3.98 12.29 10.11
CA GLY A 20 -4.66 12.27 11.40
C GLY A 20 -3.75 12.76 12.53
N THR A 21 -4.24 12.59 13.75
CA THR A 21 -3.56 12.99 15.00
C THR A 21 -2.84 11.83 15.67
N ASP A 22 -3.30 10.60 15.46
CA ASP A 22 -2.78 9.42 16.14
C ASP A 22 -1.54 8.86 15.44
N LEU A 23 -0.68 8.18 16.21
CA LEU A 23 0.44 7.41 15.66
C LEU A 23 -0.09 6.25 14.80
N ILE A 24 0.44 6.11 13.58
CA ILE A 24 0.12 4.99 12.68
C ILE A 24 1.33 4.05 12.60
N GLN A 25 1.18 2.79 13.03
CA GLN A 25 2.23 1.79 12.88
C GLN A 25 2.07 1.07 11.54
N ILE A 26 2.95 1.34 10.60
CA ILE A 26 2.89 0.71 9.28
C ILE A 26 3.60 -0.63 9.32
N ARG A 27 2.91 -1.67 8.85
CA ARG A 27 3.37 -3.06 8.83
C ARG A 27 3.04 -3.68 7.45
N PRO A 28 3.75 -4.73 7.02
CA PRO A 28 3.56 -5.31 5.69
C PRO A 28 2.14 -5.81 5.42
N ASN A 29 1.49 -6.40 6.43
CA ASN A 29 0.13 -6.91 6.36
C ASN A 29 -0.96 -5.82 6.22
N HIS A 30 -0.59 -4.54 6.35
CA HIS A 30 -1.51 -3.44 6.06
C HIS A 30 -1.65 -3.17 4.55
N PHE A 31 -0.78 -3.76 3.71
CA PHE A 31 -0.83 -3.63 2.27
C PHE A 31 -1.38 -4.90 1.64
N VAL A 32 -2.44 -4.76 0.85
CA VAL A 32 -3.05 -5.84 0.08
C VAL A 32 -3.22 -5.39 -1.36
N LEU A 33 -2.84 -6.25 -2.30
CA LEU A 33 -3.09 -6.03 -3.72
C LEU A 33 -4.26 -6.91 -4.15
N LEU A 34 -5.23 -6.32 -4.85
CA LEU A 34 -6.36 -7.03 -5.43
C LEU A 34 -6.18 -7.10 -6.95
N ASP A 35 -6.45 -8.26 -7.53
CA ASP A 35 -6.54 -8.42 -8.98
C ASP A 35 -7.96 -8.20 -9.52
N GLU A 36 -8.15 -8.39 -10.81
CA GLU A 36 -9.44 -8.24 -11.47
C GLU A 36 -10.51 -9.21 -10.98
N ALA A 37 -10.11 -10.43 -10.60
CA ALA A 37 -10.97 -11.47 -10.05
C ALA A 37 -11.28 -11.27 -8.55
N GLY A 38 -10.71 -10.23 -7.93
CA GLY A 38 -10.87 -9.95 -6.50
C GLY A 38 -10.00 -10.83 -5.60
N ARG A 39 -9.01 -11.54 -6.16
CA ARG A 39 -8.02 -12.29 -5.36
C ARG A 39 -7.07 -11.32 -4.68
N SER A 40 -6.79 -11.58 -3.42
CA SER A 40 -5.89 -10.80 -2.59
C SER A 40 -4.48 -11.39 -2.58
N TYR A 41 -3.49 -10.52 -2.69
CA TYR A 41 -2.08 -10.84 -2.58
C TYR A 41 -1.48 -10.03 -1.43
N ASP A 42 -0.85 -10.73 -0.49
CA ASP A 42 -0.12 -10.10 0.60
C ASP A 42 1.22 -9.54 0.09
N CYS A 43 1.66 -8.46 0.73
CA CYS A 43 2.96 -7.90 0.39
C CYS A 43 4.10 -8.76 0.94
N TYR A 44 4.93 -9.32 0.06
CA TYR A 44 6.10 -10.11 0.46
C TYR A 44 7.37 -9.27 0.65
N ARG A 45 7.44 -8.07 0.05
CA ARG A 45 8.59 -7.16 0.18
C ARG A 45 8.14 -5.71 0.40
N CYS A 46 7.90 -5.37 1.66
CA CYS A 46 7.41 -4.06 2.12
C CYS A 46 8.27 -3.39 3.19
N ARG A 47 9.52 -3.85 3.41
CA ARG A 47 10.34 -3.40 4.55
C ARG A 47 10.58 -1.89 4.58
N ASP A 48 10.72 -1.26 3.42
CA ASP A 48 10.91 0.19 3.29
C ASP A 48 9.77 1.01 3.90
N MET A 49 8.56 0.41 4.00
CA MET A 49 7.38 1.06 4.56
C MET A 49 7.20 0.79 6.06
N VAL A 50 7.98 -0.12 6.67
CA VAL A 50 7.79 -0.52 8.06
C VAL A 50 8.36 0.56 8.97
N THR A 51 7.48 1.37 9.53
CA THR A 51 7.84 2.49 10.41
C THR A 51 6.65 2.91 11.25
N ASP A 52 6.89 3.80 12.20
CA ASP A 52 5.85 4.46 12.99
C ASP A 52 5.71 5.90 12.49
N LEU A 53 4.51 6.25 12.01
CA LEU A 53 4.21 7.53 11.39
C LEU A 53 3.46 8.44 12.38
N ILE A 54 4.18 9.43 12.92
CA ILE A 54 3.59 10.50 13.73
C ILE A 54 2.62 11.38 12.90
N ALA A 55 1.79 12.18 13.56
CA ALA A 55 0.90 13.14 12.90
C ALA A 55 1.67 14.05 11.94
N GLY A 56 1.20 14.16 10.69
CA GLY A 56 1.88 14.92 9.63
C GLY A 56 3.11 14.23 9.00
N GLY A 57 3.61 13.16 9.62
CA GLY A 57 4.75 12.37 9.15
C GLY A 57 4.51 11.70 7.80
N GLN A 58 5.60 11.36 7.11
CA GLN A 58 5.59 10.82 5.76
C GLN A 58 6.58 9.66 5.63
N VAL A 59 6.25 8.69 4.77
CA VAL A 59 7.15 7.60 4.40
C VAL A 59 6.93 7.26 2.94
N GLU A 60 8.00 6.87 2.25
CA GLU A 60 7.94 6.35 0.90
C GLU A 60 8.90 5.20 0.72
N GLY A 61 8.56 4.30 -0.20
CA GLY A 61 9.30 3.07 -0.37
C GLY A 61 8.75 2.18 -1.46
N ARG A 62 9.54 1.16 -1.80
CA ARG A 62 9.11 0.14 -2.74
C ARG A 62 8.35 -0.95 -2.01
N ILE A 63 7.25 -1.37 -2.62
CA ILE A 63 6.48 -2.53 -2.18
C ILE A 63 6.32 -3.52 -3.35
N SER A 64 6.33 -4.81 -3.04
CA SER A 64 6.20 -5.88 -4.06
C SER A 64 5.22 -6.96 -3.61
N PHE A 65 4.46 -7.45 -4.58
CA PHE A 65 3.47 -8.51 -4.43
C PHE A 65 3.73 -9.59 -5.47
N ASP A 66 3.53 -10.86 -5.10
CA ASP A 66 3.62 -11.99 -6.03
C ASP A 66 2.27 -12.17 -6.74
N ALA A 67 1.83 -11.11 -7.43
CA ALA A 67 0.63 -11.15 -8.25
C ALA A 67 0.92 -11.81 -9.59
N ILE A 68 0.21 -12.90 -9.86
CA ILE A 68 0.33 -13.69 -11.10
C ILE A 68 -0.51 -13.07 -12.23
N THR A 69 -1.44 -12.18 -11.90
CA THR A 69 -2.41 -11.56 -12.83
C THR A 69 -2.40 -10.04 -12.78
N GLY A 70 -3.15 -9.43 -13.69
CA GLY A 70 -3.34 -7.98 -13.79
C GLY A 70 -3.80 -7.36 -12.46
N PRO A 71 -3.01 -6.47 -11.85
CA PRO A 71 -3.39 -5.84 -10.60
C PRO A 71 -4.47 -4.78 -10.85
N ARG A 72 -5.48 -4.72 -9.98
CA ARG A 72 -6.63 -3.83 -10.10
C ARG A 72 -6.64 -2.75 -9.02
N GLU A 73 -6.39 -3.10 -7.78
CA GLU A 73 -6.43 -2.15 -6.66
C GLU A 73 -5.31 -2.41 -5.65
N LEU A 74 -4.65 -1.34 -5.21
CA LEU A 74 -3.80 -1.35 -4.03
C LEU A 74 -4.58 -0.84 -2.83
N VAL A 75 -4.63 -1.64 -1.77
CA VAL A 75 -5.33 -1.35 -0.52
C VAL A 75 -4.30 -1.16 0.58
N PHE A 76 -4.42 -0.05 1.30
CA PHE A 76 -3.81 0.16 2.61
C PHE A 76 -4.90 0.12 3.67
N ASN A 77 -4.84 -0.80 4.63
CA ASN A 77 -5.83 -0.93 5.69
C ASN A 77 -5.15 -0.94 7.06
N HIS A 78 -5.47 0.04 7.91
CA HIS A 78 -4.93 0.16 9.26
C HIS A 78 -6.06 0.49 10.24
N PRO A 79 -6.14 -0.16 11.42
CA PRO A 79 -7.23 0.05 12.38
C PRO A 79 -7.47 1.52 12.73
N SER A 80 -6.41 2.28 13.01
CA SER A 80 -6.51 3.71 13.38
C SER A 80 -6.60 4.68 12.19
N ALA A 81 -6.28 4.24 10.97
CA ALA A 81 -6.26 5.12 9.80
C ALA A 81 -7.39 4.82 8.81
N GLY A 82 -8.13 3.74 9.03
CA GLY A 82 -9.12 3.20 8.13
C GLY A 82 -8.50 2.54 6.89
N LYS A 83 -9.34 2.42 5.86
CA LYS A 83 -9.01 1.80 4.58
C LYS A 83 -8.83 2.87 3.50
N VAL A 84 -7.69 2.85 2.83
CA VAL A 84 -7.38 3.68 1.66
C VAL A 84 -7.20 2.78 0.45
N VAL A 85 -7.93 3.08 -0.63
CA VAL A 85 -7.91 2.29 -1.87
C VAL A 85 -7.41 3.14 -3.03
N ARG A 86 -6.49 2.57 -3.81
CA ARG A 86 -6.02 3.18 -5.07
C ARG A 86 -6.24 2.21 -6.22
N LYS A 87 -7.06 2.64 -7.18
CA LYS A 87 -7.30 1.91 -8.43
C LYS A 87 -6.10 2.05 -9.35
N ILE A 88 -5.74 0.94 -9.98
CA ILE A 88 -4.65 0.84 -10.95
C ILE A 88 -5.30 0.96 -12.34
N PRO A 89 -4.88 1.93 -13.19
CA PRO A 89 -5.40 2.06 -14.54
C PRO A 89 -5.13 0.78 -15.34
N GLN A 90 -6.16 0.28 -16.02
CA GLN A 90 -6.03 -0.75 -17.05
C GLN A 90 -5.84 -0.03 -18.40
N TYR A 91 -4.87 -0.48 -19.20
CA TYR A 91 -4.63 0.03 -20.56
C TYR A 91 -4.99 -1.04 -21.58
#